data_AF-A0A7K0GNY0-F1
#
_entry.id   AF-A0A7K0GNY0-F1
#
_cell.length_a   1.000
_cell.length_b   1.000
_cell.length_c   1.000
_cell.angle_alpha   90.00
_cell.angle_beta   90.00
_cell.angle_gamma   90.00
#
_symmetry.space_group_name_H-M   'P 1'
#
loop_
_entity.id
_entity.type
_entity.pdbx_description
1 polymer ?
#
loop_
_entity_poly.entity_id
_entity_poly.type
_entity_poly.pdbx_seq_one_letter_code
_entity_poly.pdbx_strand_id
1 'polypeptide(L)' 'MNPSKNLIDDLMKITGWSKKQVLASLVDLKKYGLIDSTEEGKMILKEVV' A
#
# COMPACT_ATOMS: atom_id res chain seq x y z
N MET A 1 -14.53 -8.74 13.18
CA MET A 1 -13.74 -7.52 12.93
C MET A 1 -13.74 -7.30 11.43
N ASN A 2 -14.25 -6.15 10.96
CA ASN A 2 -14.30 -5.83 9.54
C ASN A 2 -12.94 -5.21 9.17
N PRO A 3 -12.09 -5.84 8.34
CA PRO A 3 -10.90 -5.16 7.83
C PRO A 3 -11.37 -3.91 7.08
N SER A 4 -10.76 -2.77 7.39
CA SER A 4 -11.21 -1.51 6.82
C SER A 4 -11.14 -1.61 5.30
N LYS A 5 -12.15 -1.09 4.59
CA LYS A 5 -12.17 -1.07 3.12
C LYS A 5 -11.08 -0.17 2.51
N ASN A 6 -10.18 0.41 3.32
CA ASN A 6 -9.22 1.41 2.89
C ASN A 6 -7.79 1.11 3.41
N LEU A 7 -7.04 0.39 2.58
CA LEU A 7 -5.63 0.03 2.82
C LEU A 7 -4.75 1.22 3.22
N ILE A 8 -5.01 2.42 2.67
CA ILE A 8 -4.21 3.62 2.97
C ILE A 8 -4.39 4.02 4.44
N ASP A 9 -5.61 3.99 4.95
CA ASP A 9 -5.89 4.36 6.34
C ASP A 9 -5.27 3.36 7.32
N ASP A 10 -5.26 2.07 6.96
CA ASP A 10 -4.61 1.04 7.75
C ASP A 10 -3.09 1.18 7.75
N LEU A 11 -2.48 1.48 6.60
CA LEU A 11 -1.04 1.75 6.50
C LEU A 11 -0.65 2.99 7.30
N MET A 12 -1.47 4.05 7.29
CA MET A 12 -1.24 5.23 8.14
C MET A 12 -1.27 4.89 9.63
N LYS A 13 -2.21 4.05 10.07
CA LYS A 13 -2.29 3.61 11.48
C LYS A 13 -1.10 2.75 11.91
N ILE A 14 -0.65 1.85 11.05
CA ILE A 14 0.46 0.94 11.35
C ILE A 14 1.80 1.68 11.39
N THR A 15 2.03 2.55 10.42
CA THR A 15 3.33 3.23 10.24
C THR A 15 3.44 4.57 10.99
N GLY A 16 2.31 5.16 11.39
CA GLY A 16 2.24 6.53 11.88
C GLY A 16 2.51 7.58 10.80
N TRP A 17 2.57 7.19 9.52
CA TRP A 17 2.87 8.09 8.43
C TRP A 17 1.67 8.93 8.01
N SER A 18 1.95 10.12 7.49
CA SER A 18 0.95 10.92 6.78
C SER A 18 0.52 10.23 5.49
N LYS A 19 -0.71 10.52 5.02
CA LYS A 19 -1.23 10.03 3.74
C LYS A 19 -0.25 10.26 2.58
N LYS A 20 0.44 11.40 2.57
CA LYS A 20 1.43 11.75 1.54
C LYS A 20 2.63 10.80 1.54
N GLN A 21 3.15 10.46 2.72
CA GLN A 21 4.29 9.55 2.88
C GLN A 21 3.90 8.11 2.49
N VAL A 22 2.71 7.67 2.88
CA VAL A 22 2.17 6.36 2.48
C VAL A 22 2.07 6.29 0.96
N LEU A 23 1.41 7.26 0.32
CA LEU A 23 1.27 7.29 -1.14
C LEU A 23 2.62 7.34 -1.88
N ALA A 24 3.57 8.14 -1.40
CA ALA A 24 4.91 8.20 -1.99
C ALA A 24 5.61 6.83 -1.93
N SER A 25 5.54 6.16 -0.78
CA SER A 25 6.13 4.82 -0.62
C SER A 25 5.48 3.80 -1.54
N LEU A 26 4.15 3.85 -1.72
CA LEU A 26 3.45 2.98 -2.66
C LEU A 26 3.88 3.21 -4.12
N VAL A 27 4.08 4.47 -4.51
CA VAL A 27 4.61 4.82 -5.84
C VAL A 27 6.02 4.26 -6.01
N ASP A 28 6.88 4.39 -5.01
CA ASP A 28 8.24 3.85 -5.06
C ASP A 28 8.23 2.32 -5.15
N LEU A 29 7.45 1.64 -4.32
CA LEU A 29 7.31 0.18 -4.39
C LEU A 29 6.82 -0.28 -5.77
N LYS A 30 5.89 0.45 -6.39
CA LYS A 30 5.40 0.15 -7.74
C LYS A 30 6.50 0.36 -8.80
N LYS A 31 7.28 1.44 -8.67
CA LYS A 31 8.42 1.73 -9.56
C LYS A 31 9.47 0.62 -9.53
N TYR A 32 9.72 0.04 -8.36
CA TYR A 32 10.63 -1.10 -8.20
C TYR A 32 9.99 -2.45 -8.55
N GLY A 33 8.73 -2.47 -9.01
CA GLY A 33 8.01 -3.70 -9.35
C GLY A 33 7.68 -4.58 -8.15
N LEU A 34 7.72 -4.03 -6.94
CA LEU A 34 7.49 -4.75 -5.67
C LEU A 34 6.01 -4.86 -5.32
N ILE A 35 5.16 -4.04 -5.95
CA ILE A 35 3.71 -4.15 -5.83
C ILE A 35 3.05 -4.02 -7.20
N ASP A 36 1.96 -4.75 -7.38
CA ASP A 36 1.03 -4.55 -8.49
C ASP A 36 -0.34 -4.09 -7.98
N SER A 37 -1.02 -3.30 -8.81
CA SER A 37 -2.40 -2.86 -8.59
C SER A 37 -3.35 -3.68 -9.47
N THR A 38 -4.26 -4.46 -8.88
CA THR A 38 -5.30 -5.19 -9.63
C THR A 38 -6.61 -4.38 -9.73
N GLU A 39 -7.47 -4.69 -10.71
CA GLU A 39 -8.72 -3.96 -11.00
C GLU A 39 -9.71 -3.90 -9.81
N GLU A 40 -9.57 -4.76 -8.81
CA GLU A 40 -10.37 -4.70 -7.57
C GLU A 40 -9.83 -3.71 -6.52
N GLY A 41 -8.83 -2.87 -6.86
CA GLY A 41 -8.24 -1.90 -5.94
C GLY A 41 -7.41 -2.53 -4.82
N LYS A 42 -7.10 -3.84 -4.93
CA LYS A 42 -6.23 -4.56 -3.99
C LYS A 42 -4.81 -4.54 -4.53
N MET A 43 -3.88 -4.05 -3.72
CA MET A 43 -2.46 -4.17 -3.99
C MET A 43 -1.95 -5.55 -3.58
N ILE A 44 -1.10 -6.15 -4.41
CA ILE A 44 -0.39 -7.38 -4.09
C ILE A 44 1.08 -7.04 -3.91
N LEU A 45 1.65 -7.38 -2.74
CA LEU A 45 3.08 -7.35 -2.48
C LEU A 45 3.75 -8.54 -3.18
N LYS A 46 4.76 -8.26 -3.99
CA LYS A 46 5.67 -9.27 -4.53
C LYS A 46 6.85 -9.40 -3.57
N GLU A 47 7.29 -10.64 -3.32
CA GLU A 47 8.54 -10.88 -2.62
C GLU A 47 9.71 -10.29 -3.43
N VAL A 48 10.56 -9.52 -2.76
CA VAL A 48 11.83 -9.05 -3.32
C VAL A 48 12.84 -10.17 -3.09
N VAL A 49 13.30 -10.80 -4.18
CA VAL A 49 14.35 -11.84 -4.15
C VAL A 49 15.74 -11.22 -4.08
#